data_AF-A0A932G2D6-F1
#
_entry.id   AF-A0A932G2D6-F1
#
_cell.length_a   1.000
_cell.length_b   1.000
_cell.length_c   1.000
_cell.angle_alpha   90.00
_cell.angle_beta   90.00
_cell.angle_gamma   90.00
#
_symmetry.space_group_name_H-M   'P 1'
#
loop_
_entity.id
_entity.type
_entity.pdbx_description
1 polymer ?
#
loop_
_entity_poly.entity_id
_entity_poly.type
_entity_poly.pdbx_seq_one_letter_code
_entity_poly.pdbx_strand_id
1 'polypeptide(L)'
;MRLAASVAAGVAGVTLLAMALSGPRDSELVEVARRVRKLAGPRDLVLVAKKTDPSVVDLFDPLPAVIAPDPPLEALRPFRRVLVVGADRTVRTILSARFGAGRRHGGSIDSYSPAAATFDAIAQLEQATVQRGGERCPREGGRHRCAGPRWRTVERRRMTVGGHEVDCVFAHPSTDGLAITYPEPPGRPMLFRGAGGLSDRAAQRPGGPPVELTVEAGGRRLGRKSFRNAAGLAGYSFPHFPPGPLVIKLDVASQGARSFCLMLWGA
;
A
#
# COMPACT_ATOMS: atom_id res chain seq x y z
N MET A 1 -22.56 -16.78 -62.79
CA MET A 1 -22.31 -15.34 -63.04
C MET A 1 -20.93 -14.98 -62.51
N ARG A 2 -20.11 -14.42 -63.38
CA ARG A 2 -18.77 -13.86 -63.11
C ARG A 2 -18.89 -12.42 -62.59
N LEU A 3 -17.84 -11.97 -61.88
CA LEU A 3 -17.26 -10.61 -61.71
C LEU A 3 -16.86 -10.42 -60.23
N ALA A 4 -15.56 -10.45 -59.88
CA ALA A 4 -14.59 -9.32 -59.93
C ALA A 4 -14.84 -8.33 -58.76
N ALA A 5 -13.88 -7.73 -58.06
CA ALA A 5 -12.46 -7.51 -58.29
C ALA A 5 -11.74 -7.19 -56.97
N SER A 6 -10.41 -7.34 -56.98
CA SER A 6 -9.44 -6.84 -56.00
C SER A 6 -9.55 -5.34 -55.75
N VAL A 7 -9.24 -4.92 -54.52
CA VAL A 7 -8.49 -3.68 -54.26
C VAL A 7 -7.40 -3.98 -53.24
N ALA A 8 -6.18 -4.12 -53.75
CA ALA A 8 -4.96 -3.95 -53.00
C ALA A 8 -4.45 -2.52 -53.29
N ALA A 9 -4.35 -1.70 -52.25
CA ALA A 9 -3.61 -0.44 -52.22
C ALA A 9 -3.22 -0.27 -50.74
N GLY A 10 -1.97 -0.50 -50.35
CA GLY A 10 -0.88 0.44 -50.61
C GLY A 10 -0.66 1.31 -49.38
N VAL A 11 -0.35 0.71 -48.23
CA VAL A 11 0.16 1.46 -47.06
C VAL A 11 1.68 1.44 -47.16
N ALA A 12 2.20 2.32 -48.01
CA ALA A 12 3.60 2.63 -48.05
C ALA A 12 3.97 3.47 -46.82
N GLY A 13 4.89 2.92 -46.04
CA GLY A 13 5.93 3.64 -45.28
C GLY A 13 5.58 5.01 -44.71
N VAL A 14 5.16 5.03 -43.45
CA VAL A 14 5.65 6.04 -42.51
C VAL A 14 6.20 5.30 -41.30
N THR A 15 7.40 4.73 -41.46
CA THR A 15 8.24 4.44 -40.30
C THR A 15 8.74 5.79 -39.81
N LEU A 16 7.93 6.46 -38.99
CA LEU A 16 8.35 7.62 -38.21
C LEU A 16 9.40 7.11 -37.24
N LEU A 17 10.66 7.16 -37.68
CA LEU A 17 11.83 7.02 -36.84
C LEU A 17 11.89 8.27 -35.96
N ALA A 18 11.03 8.31 -34.95
CA ALA A 18 11.14 9.26 -33.86
C ALA A 18 12.36 8.85 -33.02
N MET A 19 13.55 9.14 -33.53
CA MET A 19 14.76 9.26 -32.70
C MET A 19 14.65 10.54 -31.89
N ALA A 20 13.64 10.59 -31.02
CA ALA A 20 13.60 11.53 -29.92
C ALA A 20 14.75 11.14 -28.99
N LEU A 21 15.64 12.10 -28.78
CA LEU A 21 16.79 12.06 -27.87
C LEU A 21 16.37 11.49 -26.52
N SER A 22 16.51 10.18 -26.38
CA SER A 22 16.13 9.47 -25.17
C SER A 22 17.19 9.82 -24.14
N GLY A 23 16.79 10.49 -23.06
CA GLY A 23 17.73 10.85 -22.00
C GLY A 23 18.34 9.58 -21.39
N PRO A 24 19.44 9.68 -20.63
CA PRO A 24 20.05 8.53 -19.96
C PRO A 24 19.08 7.73 -19.04
N ARG A 25 17.94 8.33 -18.66
CA ARG A 25 16.86 7.65 -17.91
C ARG A 25 16.08 6.65 -18.77
N ASP A 26 15.92 6.92 -20.06
CA ASP A 26 15.13 6.06 -20.95
C ASP A 26 15.91 4.77 -21.27
N SER A 27 17.24 4.87 -21.41
CA SER A 27 18.09 3.69 -21.57
C SER A 27 18.05 2.76 -20.35
N GLU A 28 17.97 3.30 -19.14
CA GLU A 28 17.86 2.50 -17.91
C GLU A 28 16.51 1.76 -17.86
N LEU A 29 15.40 2.43 -18.18
CA LEU A 29 14.08 1.82 -18.18
C LEU A 29 13.93 0.75 -19.26
N VAL A 30 14.49 0.95 -20.45
CA VAL A 30 14.53 -0.06 -21.52
C VAL A 30 15.31 -1.30 -21.07
N GLU A 31 16.44 -1.12 -20.38
CA GLU A 31 17.20 -2.24 -19.84
C GLU A 31 16.43 -2.99 -18.75
N VAL A 32 15.80 -2.27 -17.83
CA VAL A 32 14.94 -2.84 -16.78
C VAL A 32 13.80 -3.64 -17.40
N ALA A 33 13.10 -3.08 -18.39
CA ALA A 33 12.03 -3.77 -19.10
C ALA A 33 12.52 -5.05 -19.79
N ARG A 34 13.69 -5.01 -20.44
CA ARG A 34 14.32 -6.21 -21.04
C ARG A 34 14.61 -7.29 -19.97
N ARG A 35 15.09 -6.90 -18.79
CA ARG A 35 15.34 -7.84 -17.68
C ARG A 35 14.04 -8.41 -17.13
N VAL A 36 13.01 -7.58 -16.95
CA VAL A 36 11.68 -8.03 -16.50
C VAL A 36 11.09 -9.05 -17.47
N ARG A 37 11.13 -8.82 -18.79
CA ARG A 37 10.66 -9.78 -19.80
C ARG A 37 11.38 -11.13 -19.76
N LYS A 38 12.67 -11.14 -19.41
CA LYS A 38 13.44 -12.39 -19.22
C LYS A 38 13.04 -13.13 -17.94
N LEU A 39 12.61 -12.41 -16.90
CA LEU A 39 12.25 -12.98 -15.60
C LEU A 39 10.79 -13.42 -15.52
N ALA A 40 9.90 -12.69 -16.19
CA ALA A 40 8.45 -12.83 -16.06
C ALA A 40 7.92 -14.12 -16.70
N GLY A 41 6.92 -14.71 -16.07
CA GLY A 41 6.09 -15.78 -16.62
C GLY A 41 4.69 -15.30 -17.01
N PRO A 42 3.87 -16.17 -17.62
CA PRO A 42 2.54 -15.83 -18.17
C PRO A 42 1.48 -15.40 -17.15
N ARG A 43 1.78 -15.47 -15.84
CA ARG A 43 0.88 -15.05 -14.75
C ARG A 43 1.54 -14.04 -13.83
N ASP A 44 2.56 -13.33 -14.30
CA ASP A 44 3.24 -12.31 -13.53
C ASP A 44 2.70 -10.92 -13.90
N LEU A 45 2.57 -10.04 -12.90
CA LEU A 45 2.18 -8.63 -13.07
C LEU A 45 3.39 -7.74 -12.85
N VAL A 46 3.55 -6.70 -13.66
CA VAL A 46 4.54 -5.64 -13.42
C VAL A 46 3.87 -4.45 -12.72
N LEU A 47 4.36 -4.09 -11.54
CA LEU A 47 4.02 -2.83 -10.86
C LEU A 47 5.13 -1.82 -11.06
N VAL A 48 4.79 -0.70 -11.68
CA VAL A 48 5.70 0.45 -11.79
C VAL A 48 5.42 1.36 -10.59
N ALA A 49 6.32 1.33 -9.62
CA ALA A 49 6.11 1.93 -8.30
C ALA A 49 6.38 3.45 -8.26
N LYS A 50 7.23 3.94 -9.15
CA LYS A 50 7.58 5.36 -9.23
C LYS A 50 6.51 6.09 -10.05
N LYS A 51 6.15 7.32 -9.66
CA LYS A 51 5.39 8.23 -10.54
C LYS A 51 6.26 8.51 -11.77
N THR A 52 6.04 7.74 -12.82
CA THR A 52 6.69 7.86 -14.12
C THR A 52 5.66 8.27 -15.17
N ASP A 53 6.17 8.61 -16.35
CA ASP A 53 5.34 8.76 -17.54
C ASP A 53 4.50 7.48 -17.74
N PRO A 54 3.17 7.61 -18.00
CA PRO A 54 2.32 6.46 -18.29
C PRO A 54 2.85 5.55 -19.40
N SER A 55 3.52 6.09 -20.42
CA SER A 55 4.11 5.32 -21.53
C SER A 55 5.16 4.30 -21.10
N VAL A 56 5.69 4.40 -19.88
CA VAL A 56 6.61 3.40 -19.33
C VAL A 56 5.94 2.02 -19.20
N VAL A 57 4.61 1.94 -19.08
CA VAL A 57 3.90 0.65 -19.05
C VAL A 57 4.00 -0.09 -20.39
N ASP A 58 4.05 0.64 -21.51
CA ASP A 58 4.13 0.07 -22.85
C ASP A 58 5.47 -0.64 -23.08
N LEU A 59 6.51 -0.25 -22.33
CA LEU A 59 7.80 -0.93 -22.35
C LEU A 59 7.73 -2.37 -21.83
N PHE A 60 6.65 -2.79 -21.16
CA PHE A 60 6.51 -4.14 -20.61
C PHE A 60 5.64 -5.07 -21.45
N ASP A 61 5.01 -4.60 -22.54
CA ASP A 61 4.24 -5.43 -23.47
C ASP A 61 5.06 -6.68 -23.91
N PRO A 62 4.49 -7.90 -23.91
CA PRO A 62 3.07 -8.25 -23.69
C PRO A 62 2.66 -8.54 -22.24
N LEU A 63 3.50 -8.18 -21.27
CA LEU A 63 3.18 -8.41 -19.85
C LEU A 63 2.14 -7.40 -19.36
N PRO A 64 1.18 -7.82 -18.52
CA PRO A 64 0.32 -6.87 -17.84
C PRO A 64 1.17 -5.99 -16.92
N ALA A 65 1.02 -4.67 -17.07
CA ALA A 65 1.73 -3.68 -16.29
C ALA A 65 0.78 -2.58 -15.82
N VAL A 66 0.94 -2.12 -14.57
CA VAL A 66 0.13 -1.02 -14.02
C VAL A 66 0.99 -0.07 -13.18
N ILE A 67 0.60 1.21 -13.18
CA ILE A 67 1.13 2.22 -12.28
C ILE A 67 0.19 2.30 -11.07
N ALA A 68 0.52 1.53 -10.04
CA ALA A 68 -0.21 1.54 -8.78
C ALA A 68 0.78 1.21 -7.65
N PRO A 69 1.14 2.17 -6.78
CA PRO A 69 2.09 1.90 -5.70
C PRO A 69 1.51 0.96 -4.64
N ASP A 70 0.18 0.86 -4.53
CA ASP A 70 -0.52 -0.05 -3.62
C ASP A 70 -1.88 -0.50 -4.19
N PRO A 71 -1.92 -1.45 -5.14
CA PRO A 71 -3.18 -1.94 -5.70
C PRO A 71 -3.96 -2.79 -4.69
N PRO A 72 -5.32 -2.83 -4.75
CA PRO A 72 -6.13 -3.70 -3.89
C PRO A 72 -5.75 -5.17 -4.00
N LEU A 73 -5.92 -5.96 -2.92
CA LEU A 73 -5.38 -7.34 -2.85
C LEU A 73 -6.05 -8.22 -3.90
N GLU A 74 -7.34 -7.94 -4.11
CA GLU A 74 -8.22 -8.73 -4.96
C GLU A 74 -7.82 -8.59 -6.42
N ALA A 75 -7.29 -7.42 -6.81
CA ALA A 75 -6.74 -7.19 -8.14
C ALA A 75 -5.43 -7.98 -8.36
N LEU A 76 -4.72 -8.36 -7.29
CA LEU A 76 -3.45 -9.09 -7.37
C LEU A 76 -3.63 -10.62 -7.37
N ARG A 77 -4.77 -11.14 -6.89
CA ARG A 77 -5.03 -12.59 -6.77
C ARG A 77 -4.88 -13.41 -8.06
N PRO A 78 -5.25 -12.91 -9.26
CA PRO A 78 -5.09 -13.70 -10.48
C PRO A 78 -3.62 -13.99 -10.82
N PHE A 79 -2.71 -13.17 -10.30
CA PHE A 79 -1.29 -13.22 -10.60
C PHE A 79 -0.53 -14.11 -9.62
N ARG A 80 0.38 -14.92 -10.17
CA ARG A 80 1.29 -15.77 -9.40
C ARG A 80 2.33 -14.94 -8.66
N ARG A 81 2.81 -13.88 -9.29
CA ARG A 81 3.93 -13.08 -8.81
C ARG A 81 3.77 -11.64 -9.26
N VAL A 82 4.23 -10.73 -8.43
CA VAL A 82 4.27 -9.31 -8.72
C VAL A 82 5.73 -8.88 -8.81
N LEU A 83 6.13 -8.36 -9.97
CA LEU A 83 7.44 -7.78 -10.24
C LEU A 83 7.34 -6.27 -10.08
N VAL A 84 8.12 -5.70 -9.18
CA VAL A 84 8.01 -4.29 -8.81
C VAL A 84 9.24 -3.57 -9.30
N VAL A 85 9.01 -2.56 -10.14
CA VAL A 85 10.03 -1.76 -10.78
C VAL A 85 10.09 -0.38 -10.15
N GLY A 86 11.28 0.03 -9.73
CA GLY A 86 11.52 1.39 -9.25
C GLY A 86 10.97 1.67 -7.86
N ALA A 87 10.78 0.63 -7.03
CA ALA A 87 10.25 0.80 -5.68
C ALA A 87 11.24 1.56 -4.79
N ASP A 88 10.79 2.69 -4.25
CA ASP A 88 11.44 3.37 -3.15
C ASP A 88 11.19 2.65 -1.80
N ARG A 89 11.68 3.27 -0.72
CA ARG A 89 11.56 2.73 0.63
C ARG A 89 10.10 2.56 1.08
N THR A 90 9.21 3.49 0.74
CA THR A 90 7.81 3.47 1.18
C THR A 90 7.07 2.32 0.50
N VAL A 91 7.19 2.23 -0.83
CA VAL A 91 6.54 1.15 -1.59
C VAL A 91 7.10 -0.22 -1.20
N ARG A 92 8.42 -0.35 -1.02
CA ARG A 92 9.02 -1.59 -0.50
C ARG A 92 8.50 -1.95 0.89
N THR A 93 8.26 -0.96 1.76
CA THR A 93 7.74 -1.20 3.11
C THR A 93 6.32 -1.77 3.06
N ILE A 94 5.44 -1.19 2.22
CA ILE A 94 4.06 -1.67 2.02
C ILE A 94 4.08 -3.09 1.48
N LEU A 95 4.79 -3.33 0.39
CA LEU A 95 4.85 -4.64 -0.25
C LEU A 95 5.47 -5.70 0.64
N SER A 96 6.51 -5.35 1.43
CA SER A 96 7.13 -6.30 2.34
C SER A 96 6.27 -6.59 3.56
N ALA A 97 5.53 -5.61 4.05
CA ALA A 97 4.50 -5.85 5.06
C ALA A 97 3.42 -6.78 4.51
N ARG A 98 2.97 -6.54 3.28
CA ARG A 98 1.84 -7.29 2.70
C ARG A 98 2.18 -8.71 2.26
N PHE A 99 3.31 -8.90 1.60
CA PHE A 99 3.69 -10.17 0.97
C PHE A 99 4.91 -10.85 1.60
N GLY A 100 5.52 -10.22 2.61
CA GLY A 100 6.79 -10.66 3.18
C GLY A 100 8.01 -10.16 2.42
N ALA A 101 9.18 -10.63 2.84
CA ALA A 101 10.44 -10.24 2.21
C ALA A 101 10.43 -10.59 0.71
N GLY A 102 10.50 -9.56 -0.13
CA GLY A 102 10.61 -9.73 -1.58
C GLY A 102 11.97 -10.32 -1.96
N ARG A 103 12.03 -10.98 -3.13
CA ARG A 103 13.29 -11.40 -3.74
C ARG A 103 13.82 -10.29 -4.63
N ARG A 104 15.06 -9.86 -4.41
CA ARG A 104 15.75 -8.88 -5.26
C ARG A 104 16.35 -9.58 -6.49
N HIS A 105 16.19 -8.99 -7.67
CA HIS A 105 16.73 -9.54 -8.93
C HIS A 105 17.83 -8.68 -9.54
N GLY A 106 18.46 -7.83 -8.73
CA GLY A 106 19.43 -6.82 -9.20
C GLY A 106 18.74 -5.62 -9.87
N GLY A 107 19.45 -4.49 -9.94
CA GLY A 107 18.85 -3.22 -10.36
C GLY A 107 17.69 -2.79 -9.45
N SER A 108 16.67 -2.14 -10.03
CA SER A 108 15.48 -1.64 -9.33
C SER A 108 14.28 -2.61 -9.36
N ILE A 109 14.53 -3.93 -9.45
CA ILE A 109 13.49 -4.97 -9.60
C ILE A 109 13.41 -5.85 -8.34
N ASP A 110 12.25 -5.84 -7.70
CA ASP A 110 11.88 -6.75 -6.61
C ASP A 110 10.74 -7.68 -7.05
N SER A 111 10.60 -8.86 -6.44
CA SER A 111 9.45 -9.74 -6.69
C SER A 111 8.76 -10.23 -5.43
N TYR A 112 7.43 -10.28 -5.45
CA TYR A 112 6.56 -10.66 -4.34
C TYR A 112 5.52 -11.71 -4.74
N SER A 113 5.06 -12.52 -3.79
CA SER A 113 4.00 -13.53 -4.01
C SER A 113 2.69 -13.05 -3.37
N PRO A 114 1.62 -12.80 -4.15
CA PRO A 114 0.33 -12.37 -3.62
C PRO A 114 -0.41 -13.43 -2.80
N ALA A 115 -0.06 -14.71 -2.97
CA ALA A 115 -0.80 -15.85 -2.43
C ALA A 115 -0.76 -15.99 -0.89
N ALA A 116 -0.08 -15.08 -0.18
CA ALA A 116 0.11 -15.19 1.26
C ALA A 116 -1.01 -14.52 2.09
N ALA A 117 -1.67 -13.47 1.60
CA ALA A 117 -2.57 -12.69 2.45
C ALA A 117 -4.01 -13.24 2.47
N THR A 118 -4.49 -13.65 3.63
CA THR A 118 -5.88 -14.14 3.87
C THR A 118 -6.77 -13.09 4.52
N PHE A 119 -6.17 -12.05 5.12
CA PHE A 119 -6.87 -10.95 5.78
C PHE A 119 -6.28 -9.60 5.35
N ASP A 120 -7.14 -8.60 5.16
CA ASP A 120 -6.79 -7.21 4.87
C ASP A 120 -7.68 -6.28 5.70
N ALA A 121 -7.09 -5.57 6.67
CA ALA A 121 -7.81 -4.69 7.57
C ALA A 121 -8.51 -3.53 6.85
N ILE A 122 -7.94 -3.04 5.73
CA ILE A 122 -8.55 -1.96 4.94
C ILE A 122 -9.81 -2.48 4.27
N ALA A 123 -9.74 -3.66 3.66
CA ALA A 123 -10.86 -4.30 2.98
C ALA A 123 -12.00 -4.62 3.96
N GLN A 124 -11.66 -5.07 5.17
CA GLN A 124 -12.62 -5.56 6.17
C GLN A 124 -13.07 -4.49 7.19
N LEU A 125 -12.72 -3.22 7.00
CA LEU A 125 -13.02 -2.18 7.99
C LEU A 125 -14.53 -2.04 8.28
N GLU A 126 -15.40 -2.27 7.31
CA GLU A 126 -16.86 -2.22 7.47
C GLU A 126 -17.41 -3.32 8.40
N GLN A 127 -16.64 -4.39 8.61
CA GLN A 127 -16.98 -5.48 9.53
C GLN A 127 -16.46 -5.22 10.95
N ALA A 128 -15.66 -4.15 11.14
CA ALA A 128 -15.05 -3.85 12.41
C ALA A 128 -15.95 -3.01 13.31
N THR A 129 -15.89 -3.28 14.61
CA THR A 129 -16.47 -2.43 15.65
C THR A 129 -15.41 -1.49 16.19
N VAL A 130 -15.68 -0.18 16.18
CA VAL A 130 -14.77 0.83 16.71
C VAL A 130 -15.22 1.22 18.11
N GLN A 131 -14.54 0.67 19.13
CA GLN A 131 -14.75 1.09 20.51
C GLN A 131 -14.09 2.43 20.75
N ARG A 132 -14.80 3.29 21.50
CA ARG A 132 -14.36 4.67 21.71
C ARG A 132 -14.20 5.41 20.39
N GLY A 133 -14.94 5.03 19.35
CA GLY A 133 -15.10 5.83 18.15
C GLY A 133 -15.75 7.17 18.49
N GLY A 134 -15.41 8.20 17.74
CA GLY A 134 -15.84 9.55 18.03
C GLY A 134 -16.08 10.38 16.76
N GLU A 135 -16.53 11.61 16.97
CA GLU A 135 -16.88 12.54 15.91
C GLU A 135 -15.67 12.91 15.04
N ARG A 136 -15.94 13.37 13.82
CA ARG A 136 -14.92 13.99 12.98
C ARG A 136 -14.44 15.28 13.65
N CYS A 137 -13.13 15.53 13.60
CA CYS A 137 -12.55 16.76 14.14
C CYS A 137 -13.21 17.98 13.47
N PRO A 138 -13.85 18.88 14.24
CA PRO A 138 -14.64 19.96 13.71
C PRO A 138 -13.75 20.97 13.00
N ARG A 139 -14.33 21.62 12.01
CA ARG A 139 -13.70 22.75 11.32
C ARG A 139 -14.29 24.03 11.87
N GLU A 140 -13.44 24.85 12.49
CA GLU A 140 -13.80 26.18 12.96
C GLU A 140 -12.84 27.19 12.31
N GLY A 141 -13.39 28.18 11.60
CA GLY A 141 -12.58 29.16 10.86
C GLY A 141 -11.62 28.53 9.83
N GLY A 142 -12.04 27.44 9.17
CA GLY A 142 -11.22 26.71 8.19
C GLY A 142 -10.07 25.88 8.79
N ARG A 143 -9.93 25.85 10.12
CA ARG A 143 -8.90 25.07 10.82
C ARG A 143 -9.52 23.90 11.57
N HIS A 144 -8.82 22.78 11.57
CA HIS A 144 -9.19 21.63 12.40
C HIS A 144 -8.82 21.94 13.86
N ARG A 145 -9.81 21.96 14.76
CA ARG A 145 -9.60 22.12 16.21
C ARG A 145 -9.74 20.77 16.89
N CYS A 146 -8.69 19.94 16.79
CA CYS A 146 -8.72 18.58 17.33
C CYS A 146 -8.32 18.54 18.81
N ALA A 147 -8.96 19.37 19.63
CA ALA A 147 -8.75 19.43 21.06
C ALA A 147 -9.82 18.61 21.79
N GLY A 148 -9.42 17.54 22.49
CA GLY A 148 -10.29 16.75 23.35
C GLY A 148 -10.51 15.29 22.91
N PRO A 149 -11.13 14.48 23.78
CA PRO A 149 -11.25 13.03 23.63
C PRO A 149 -12.28 12.58 22.59
N ARG A 150 -13.16 13.47 22.13
CA ARG A 150 -14.30 13.11 21.27
C ARG A 150 -13.92 12.87 19.81
N TRP A 151 -12.71 13.24 19.38
CA TRP A 151 -12.32 13.24 17.96
C TRP A 151 -11.54 11.98 17.56
N ARG A 152 -12.24 10.85 17.52
CA ARG A 152 -11.65 9.50 17.29
C ARG A 152 -12.24 8.85 16.04
N THR A 153 -11.96 9.48 14.90
CA THR A 153 -12.40 8.96 13.59
C THR A 153 -11.58 7.74 13.20
N VAL A 154 -12.28 6.73 12.70
CA VAL A 154 -11.71 5.59 11.98
C VAL A 154 -12.47 5.46 10.67
N GLU A 155 -11.76 5.52 9.55
CA GLU A 155 -12.36 5.38 8.22
C GLU A 155 -11.33 4.85 7.22
N ARG A 156 -11.78 4.26 6.12
CA ARG A 156 -10.90 3.99 4.97
C ARG A 156 -10.59 5.33 4.33
N ARG A 157 -9.32 5.64 4.13
CA ARG A 157 -8.91 6.91 3.55
C ARG A 157 -7.59 6.82 2.81
N ARG A 158 -7.51 7.57 1.72
CA ARG A 158 -6.25 7.85 1.03
C ARG A 158 -5.48 8.95 1.76
N MET A 159 -4.24 8.68 2.13
CA MET A 159 -3.38 9.59 2.88
C MET A 159 -2.04 9.79 2.18
N THR A 160 -1.44 10.97 2.37
CA THR A 160 -0.04 11.21 1.97
C THR A 160 0.88 10.85 3.14
N VAL A 161 1.74 9.84 2.93
CA VAL A 161 2.72 9.34 3.90
C VAL A 161 4.05 9.12 3.21
N GLY A 162 5.09 9.80 3.67
CA GLY A 162 6.42 9.78 3.05
C GLY A 162 6.43 10.27 1.62
N GLY A 163 5.52 11.20 1.24
CA GLY A 163 5.35 11.67 -0.13
C GLY A 163 4.51 10.76 -1.05
N HIS A 164 3.98 9.65 -0.55
CA HIS A 164 3.15 8.71 -1.33
C HIS A 164 1.69 8.77 -0.91
N GLU A 165 0.80 8.72 -1.90
CA GLU A 165 -0.62 8.48 -1.65
C GLU A 165 -0.85 6.99 -1.43
N VAL A 166 -1.35 6.63 -0.26
CA VAL A 166 -1.60 5.25 0.16
C VAL A 166 -3.01 5.14 0.72
N ASP A 167 -3.69 4.04 0.40
CA ASP A 167 -4.98 3.72 1.02
C ASP A 167 -4.71 3.00 2.35
N CYS A 168 -5.36 3.44 3.43
CA CYS A 168 -5.19 2.82 4.73
C CYS A 168 -6.42 2.96 5.62
N VAL A 169 -6.39 2.27 6.76
CA VAL A 169 -7.26 2.58 7.88
C VAL A 169 -6.71 3.85 8.51
N PHE A 170 -7.36 4.97 8.21
CA PHE A 170 -7.06 6.23 8.90
C PHE A 170 -7.62 6.16 10.31
N ALA A 171 -6.79 6.53 11.27
CA ALA A 171 -7.17 6.60 12.67
C ALA A 171 -6.69 7.92 13.29
N HIS A 172 -7.48 8.40 14.25
CA HIS A 172 -7.17 9.60 15.01
C HIS A 172 -7.12 9.31 16.52
N PRO A 173 -6.10 8.55 17.02
CA PRO A 173 -6.01 8.18 18.43
C PRO A 173 -5.80 9.39 19.35
N SER A 174 -6.32 9.29 20.57
CA SER A 174 -6.15 10.29 21.65
C SER A 174 -5.62 9.63 22.94
N THR A 175 -5.49 10.40 24.02
CA THR A 175 -4.99 9.91 25.32
C THR A 175 -5.82 8.79 25.93
N ASP A 176 -7.14 8.75 25.69
CA ASP A 176 -7.97 7.67 26.24
C ASP A 176 -7.99 6.42 25.32
N GLY A 177 -7.11 6.36 24.33
CA GLY A 177 -6.98 5.24 23.40
C GLY A 177 -8.12 5.12 22.39
N LEU A 178 -7.88 4.28 21.39
CA LEU A 178 -8.82 3.90 20.34
C LEU A 178 -8.67 2.40 20.09
N ALA A 179 -9.78 1.66 20.00
CA ALA A 179 -9.75 0.23 19.71
C ALA A 179 -10.63 -0.11 18.51
N ILE A 180 -10.05 -0.84 17.55
CA ILE A 180 -10.71 -1.36 16.36
C ILE A 180 -10.75 -2.87 16.49
N THR A 181 -11.95 -3.43 16.60
CA THR A 181 -12.15 -4.86 16.76
C THR A 181 -12.71 -5.46 15.48
N TYR A 182 -11.94 -6.34 14.84
CA TYR A 182 -12.39 -7.13 13.71
C TYR A 182 -12.92 -8.49 14.22
N PRO A 183 -13.84 -9.13 13.48
CA PRO A 183 -14.16 -10.54 13.66
C PRO A 183 -12.90 -11.43 13.60
N GLU A 184 -13.04 -12.70 13.96
CA GLU A 184 -11.94 -13.66 13.76
C GLU A 184 -11.53 -13.68 12.28
N PRO A 185 -10.26 -13.37 11.94
CA PRO A 185 -9.76 -13.40 10.59
C PRO A 185 -9.89 -14.80 9.98
N PRO A 186 -10.33 -14.92 8.71
CA PRO A 186 -10.47 -16.21 8.06
C PRO A 186 -9.11 -16.90 7.86
N GLY A 187 -9.13 -18.24 7.85
CA GLY A 187 -7.94 -19.05 7.50
C GLY A 187 -6.87 -19.19 8.58
N ARG A 188 -7.08 -18.63 9.79
CA ARG A 188 -6.13 -18.67 10.92
C ARG A 188 -4.71 -18.22 10.51
N PRO A 189 -4.53 -16.94 10.11
CA PRO A 189 -3.24 -16.44 9.67
C PRO A 189 -2.18 -16.73 10.73
N MET A 190 -1.04 -17.28 10.30
CA MET A 190 0.06 -17.62 11.20
C MET A 190 0.85 -16.37 11.61
N LEU A 191 0.72 -15.29 10.83
CA LEU A 191 1.50 -14.08 10.98
C LEU A 191 0.69 -12.85 10.59
N PHE A 192 0.65 -11.87 11.50
CA PHE A 192 0.22 -10.52 11.16
C PHE A 192 1.41 -9.69 10.74
N ARG A 193 1.31 -9.03 9.59
CA ARG A 193 2.29 -8.06 9.12
C ARG A 193 1.57 -6.77 8.75
N GLY A 194 2.24 -5.65 8.95
CA GLY A 194 1.64 -4.37 8.64
C GLY A 194 2.66 -3.28 8.42
N ALA A 195 2.15 -2.16 7.95
CA ALA A 195 2.88 -0.92 7.79
C ALA A 195 2.05 0.18 8.44
N GLY A 196 2.71 1.06 9.19
CA GLY A 196 2.04 2.17 9.84
C GLY A 196 2.90 3.41 9.80
N GLY A 197 2.26 4.57 9.92
CA GLY A 197 2.97 5.84 9.91
C GLY A 197 2.06 7.02 10.16
N LEU A 198 2.70 8.15 10.43
CA LEU A 198 2.00 9.42 10.52
C LEU A 198 1.86 10.02 9.12
N SER A 199 0.74 10.68 8.85
CA SER A 199 0.65 11.51 7.63
C SER A 199 1.75 12.56 7.60
N ASP A 200 2.13 13.00 6.40
CA ASP A 200 3.17 14.03 6.24
C ASP A 200 2.82 15.30 7.01
N ARG A 201 1.55 15.71 6.96
CA ARG A 201 1.05 16.85 7.76
C ARG A 201 1.19 16.62 9.27
N ALA A 202 0.90 15.42 9.76
CA ALA A 202 1.05 15.12 11.18
C ALA A 202 2.52 15.07 11.59
N ALA A 203 3.41 14.55 10.75
CA ALA A 203 4.84 14.45 11.01
C ALA A 203 5.55 15.82 11.03
N GLN A 204 5.02 16.82 10.31
CA GLN A 204 5.55 18.19 10.28
C GLN A 204 5.46 18.93 11.62
N ARG A 205 4.63 18.48 12.57
CA ARG A 205 4.51 19.12 13.89
C ARG A 205 5.71 18.71 14.77
N PRO A 206 6.66 19.60 15.11
CA PRO A 206 7.81 19.23 15.93
C PRO A 206 7.37 18.72 17.31
N GLY A 207 8.07 17.71 17.83
CA GLY A 207 7.83 17.16 19.17
C GLY A 207 6.49 16.45 19.38
N GLY A 208 5.74 16.13 18.31
CA GLY A 208 4.45 15.44 18.46
C GLY A 208 4.61 14.05 19.12
N PRO A 209 3.66 13.60 19.97
CA PRO A 209 3.78 12.33 20.69
C PRO A 209 3.76 11.12 19.75
N PRO A 210 4.48 10.03 20.08
CA PRO A 210 4.41 8.81 19.30
C PRO A 210 2.99 8.21 19.34
N VAL A 211 2.64 7.48 18.29
CA VAL A 211 1.47 6.60 18.27
C VAL A 211 1.92 5.20 18.65
N GLU A 212 1.30 4.63 19.68
CA GLU A 212 1.52 3.27 20.13
C GLU A 212 0.45 2.36 19.55
N LEU A 213 0.89 1.39 18.75
CA LEU A 213 0.05 0.32 18.22
C LEU A 213 0.22 -0.91 19.08
N THR A 214 -0.88 -1.46 19.59
CA THR A 214 -0.93 -2.79 20.22
C THR A 214 -1.88 -3.65 19.42
N VAL A 215 -1.49 -4.89 19.12
CA VAL A 215 -2.36 -5.87 18.45
C VAL A 215 -2.61 -7.03 19.40
N GLU A 216 -3.88 -7.40 19.54
CA GLU A 216 -4.36 -8.50 20.36
C GLU A 216 -5.25 -9.42 19.53
N ALA A 217 -5.28 -10.70 19.89
CA ALA A 217 -6.10 -11.71 19.25
C ALA A 217 -6.58 -12.69 20.31
N GLY A 218 -7.87 -13.05 20.29
CA GLY A 218 -8.42 -14.01 21.27
C GLY A 218 -8.16 -13.61 22.73
N GLY A 219 -8.12 -12.31 23.02
CA GLY A 219 -7.78 -11.78 24.36
C GLY A 219 -6.28 -11.78 24.72
N ARG A 220 -5.39 -12.27 23.86
CA ARG A 220 -3.93 -12.27 24.08
C ARG A 220 -3.23 -11.19 23.25
N ARG A 221 -2.32 -10.44 23.88
CA ARG A 221 -1.45 -9.49 23.17
C ARG A 221 -0.45 -10.21 22.27
N LEU A 222 -0.50 -9.91 20.97
CA LEU A 222 0.44 -10.40 19.97
C LEU A 222 1.73 -9.57 19.95
N GLY A 223 1.61 -8.25 20.13
CA GLY A 223 2.76 -7.38 20.22
C GLY A 223 2.40 -5.90 20.24
N ARG A 224 3.45 -5.07 20.28
CA ARG A 224 3.37 -3.62 20.32
C ARG A 224 4.40 -2.99 19.39
N LYS A 225 4.05 -1.86 18.78
CA LYS A 225 4.93 -1.04 17.93
C LYS A 225 4.73 0.44 18.24
N SER A 226 5.83 1.16 18.45
CA SER A 226 5.82 2.61 18.59
C SER A 226 6.17 3.28 17.25
N PHE A 227 5.37 4.27 16.86
CA PHE A 227 5.59 5.11 15.68
C PHE A 227 5.94 6.52 16.13
N ARG A 228 7.24 6.85 16.01
CA ARG A 228 7.77 8.17 16.35
C ARG A 228 7.26 9.24 15.38
N ASN A 229 7.45 10.50 15.77
CA ASN A 229 7.15 11.66 14.94
C ASN A 229 8.06 11.78 13.71
N ALA A 230 7.81 10.96 12.70
CA ALA A 230 8.57 10.92 11.46
C ALA A 230 7.62 10.71 10.27
N ALA A 231 8.01 11.28 9.13
CA ALA A 231 7.33 11.00 7.86
C ALA A 231 7.68 9.60 7.35
N GLY A 232 6.76 9.03 6.56
CA GLY A 232 6.93 7.71 5.97
C GLY A 232 6.36 6.56 6.82
N LEU A 233 6.51 5.36 6.28
CA LEU A 233 5.98 4.13 6.86
C LEU A 233 7.07 3.33 7.56
N ALA A 234 6.69 2.68 8.66
CA ALA A 234 7.47 1.66 9.32
C ALA A 234 6.73 0.33 9.29
N GLY A 235 7.42 -0.71 8.82
CA GLY A 235 6.92 -2.08 8.87
C GLY A 235 6.93 -2.66 10.28
N TYR A 236 6.04 -3.62 10.52
CA TYR A 236 5.98 -4.42 11.74
C TYR A 236 5.39 -5.80 11.45
N SER A 237 5.65 -6.75 12.34
CA SER A 237 5.10 -8.10 12.28
C SER A 237 4.92 -8.70 13.66
N PHE A 238 3.87 -9.48 13.85
CA PHE A 238 3.57 -10.16 15.11
C PHE A 238 3.27 -11.64 14.85
N PRO A 239 3.99 -12.57 15.49
CA PRO A 239 3.81 -14.00 15.27
C PRO A 239 2.55 -14.53 15.97
N HIS A 240 2.07 -15.68 15.49
CA HIS A 240 1.21 -16.64 16.19
C HIS A 240 -0.15 -16.12 16.69
N PHE A 241 -1.21 -16.57 16.03
CA PHE A 241 -2.59 -16.17 16.30
C PHE A 241 -3.35 -17.22 17.12
N PRO A 242 -3.76 -16.93 18.37
CA PRO A 242 -4.80 -17.71 19.00
C PRO A 242 -6.16 -17.39 18.34
N PRO A 243 -7.10 -18.34 18.27
CA PRO A 243 -8.44 -18.10 17.75
C PRO A 243 -9.17 -16.96 18.48
N GLY A 244 -10.08 -16.29 17.77
CA GLY A 244 -10.95 -15.23 18.31
C GLY A 244 -10.79 -13.87 17.62
N PRO A 245 -11.48 -12.82 18.12
CA PRO A 245 -11.46 -11.49 17.50
C PRO A 245 -10.05 -10.87 17.49
N LEU A 246 -9.77 -10.11 16.43
CA LEU A 246 -8.56 -9.29 16.30
C LEU A 246 -8.84 -7.88 16.83
N VAL A 247 -8.09 -7.43 17.82
CA VAL A 247 -8.24 -6.09 18.41
C VAL A 247 -6.96 -5.29 18.15
N ILE A 248 -7.12 -4.15 17.50
CA ILE A 248 -6.07 -3.17 17.24
C ILE A 248 -6.29 -1.99 18.18
N LYS A 249 -5.35 -1.74 19.08
CA LYS A 249 -5.37 -0.58 19.98
C LYS A 249 -4.35 0.46 19.54
N LEU A 250 -4.77 1.71 19.52
CA LEU A 250 -3.97 2.87 19.14
C LEU A 250 -4.02 3.90 20.27
N ASP A 251 -2.85 4.21 20.84
CA ASP A 251 -2.73 5.12 21.98
C ASP A 251 -1.72 6.24 21.69
N VAL A 252 -1.91 7.41 22.31
CA VAL A 252 -0.94 8.52 22.29
C VAL A 252 -0.70 9.01 23.72
N ALA A 253 0.57 9.24 24.07
CA ALA A 253 0.95 9.52 25.46
C ALA A 253 0.59 10.93 25.96
N SER A 254 0.30 11.88 25.08
CA SER A 254 0.01 13.26 25.45
C SER A 254 -1.11 13.85 24.61
N GLN A 255 -1.63 15.01 25.05
CA GLN A 255 -2.71 15.69 24.35
C GLN A 255 -2.29 16.06 22.93
N GLY A 256 -3.13 15.69 21.97
CA GLY A 256 -2.91 15.95 20.55
C GLY A 256 -3.18 14.70 19.74
N ALA A 257 -4.39 14.59 19.21
CA ALA A 257 -4.73 13.48 18.36
C ALA A 257 -3.91 13.51 17.05
N ARG A 258 -3.51 12.33 16.56
CA ARG A 258 -2.55 12.19 15.46
C ARG A 258 -3.25 11.59 14.24
N SER A 259 -3.02 12.16 13.06
CA SER A 259 -3.43 11.53 11.80
C SER A 259 -2.51 10.35 11.50
N PHE A 260 -2.99 9.15 11.80
CA PHE A 260 -2.25 7.89 11.67
C PHE A 260 -2.83 7.03 10.56
N CYS A 261 -1.93 6.43 9.78
CA CYS A 261 -2.24 5.53 8.67
C CYS A 261 -1.83 4.11 9.09
N LEU A 262 -2.80 3.19 9.10
CA LEU A 262 -2.61 1.81 9.50
C LEU A 262 -2.94 0.85 8.34
N MET A 263 -1.99 -0.02 8.02
CA MET A 263 -2.16 -1.16 7.12
C MET A 263 -1.81 -2.44 7.87
N LEU A 264 -2.69 -3.43 7.84
CA LEU A 264 -2.48 -4.71 8.50
C LEU A 264 -3.04 -5.84 7.63
N TRP A 265 -2.23 -6.87 7.42
CA TRP A 265 -2.58 -8.08 6.70
C TRP A 265 -2.28 -9.32 7.55
N GLY A 266 -3.14 -10.33 7.40
CA GLY A 266 -2.90 -11.67 7.94
C GLY A 266 -2.42 -12.59 6.83
N ALA A 267 -1.37 -13.36 7.11
CA ALA A 267 -0.78 -14.36 6.22
C ALA A 267 -0.49 -15.68 6.95
#